data_AF-A0A225ULW5-F1
#
_entry.id   AF-A0A225ULW5-F1
#
_cell.length_a   1.000
_cell.length_b   1.000
_cell.length_c   1.000
_cell.angle_alpha   90.00
_cell.angle_beta   90.00
_cell.angle_gamma   90.00
#
_symmetry.space_group_name_H-M   'P 1'
#
loop_
_entity.id
_entity.type
_entity.pdbx_description
1 polymer ?
#
loop_
_entity_poly.entity_id
_entity_poly.type
_entity_poly.pdbx_seq_one_letter_code
_entity_poly.pdbx_strand_id
1 'polypeptide(L)'
;MRTANRMVKAAYGSAAKLDCDKCERAVSRSNFSKHKKKCKGIRVRESRSEIRKRSWVKHRAKRVGDQRSRRAAQSFKRLQELREQLDDVKQVPHPPKPTPKGLKGHPLEHLSHNATLVAYIYDQVKYNELLSSLWLKKVYLLLHSDKHRHMPSHFQEESVWNLLEETCKAFSAYKDTVLNGDGDTVFGERVRLQRYRDYLETRYTARVNDWLIRCEEIDRENAVLSAHVQVMIDGFGEGKNCKCLAEFEEIYKAGFVEKDKDNEAKTKAKHVESEGERRFRETFGFDSDSDDE
;
A
#
# COMPACT_ATOMS: atom_id res chain seq x y z
N MET A 1 -31.03 -25.88 -37.97
CA MET A 1 -29.91 -26.39 -38.80
C MET A 1 -29.10 -25.21 -39.32
N ARG A 2 -27.81 -25.13 -38.98
CA ARG A 2 -26.88 -24.08 -39.44
C ARG A 2 -26.46 -24.40 -40.87
N THR A 3 -26.76 -23.54 -41.84
CA THR A 3 -26.24 -23.66 -43.21
C THR A 3 -24.81 -23.14 -43.27
N ALA A 4 -23.88 -24.03 -43.58
CA ALA A 4 -22.47 -23.72 -43.80
C ALA A 4 -22.32 -22.89 -45.09
N ASN A 5 -21.89 -21.63 -44.94
CA ASN A 5 -21.49 -20.81 -46.07
C ASN A 5 -20.13 -21.30 -46.59
N ARG A 6 -20.16 -22.12 -47.64
CA ARG A 6 -18.98 -22.61 -48.36
C ARG A 6 -18.36 -21.44 -49.12
N MET A 7 -17.25 -20.88 -48.63
CA MET A 7 -16.45 -19.92 -49.39
C MET A 7 -15.94 -20.59 -50.67
N VAL A 8 -16.46 -20.16 -51.81
CA VAL A 8 -15.93 -20.53 -53.14
C VAL A 8 -14.54 -19.86 -53.27
N LYS A 9 -13.48 -20.68 -53.34
CA LYS A 9 -12.14 -20.20 -53.68
C LYS A 9 -12.16 -19.65 -55.11
N ALA A 10 -11.73 -18.40 -55.28
CA ALA A 10 -11.58 -17.79 -56.60
C ALA A 10 -10.53 -18.54 -57.44
N ALA A 11 -10.82 -18.75 -58.72
CA ALA A 11 -9.93 -19.42 -59.67
C ALA A 11 -8.61 -18.64 -59.84
N TYR A 12 -7.50 -19.39 -59.80
CA TYR A 12 -6.14 -18.90 -60.04
C TYR A 12 -6.06 -18.25 -61.43
N GLY A 13 -5.71 -16.96 -61.49
CA GLY A 13 -5.66 -16.18 -62.74
C GLY A 13 -6.72 -15.08 -62.89
N SER A 14 -7.64 -14.92 -61.94
CA SER A 14 -8.59 -13.81 -61.95
C SER A 14 -7.90 -12.48 -61.56
N ALA A 15 -7.47 -11.71 -62.57
CA ALA A 15 -6.93 -10.37 -62.35
C ALA A 15 -7.93 -9.51 -61.56
N ALA A 16 -7.49 -8.94 -60.43
CA ALA A 16 -8.34 -8.10 -59.59
C ALA A 16 -8.98 -7.00 -60.46
N LYS A 17 -10.32 -6.97 -60.47
CA LYS A 17 -11.11 -5.95 -61.17
C LYS A 17 -11.45 -4.84 -60.18
N LEU A 18 -11.34 -3.60 -60.63
CA LEU A 18 -11.67 -2.40 -59.88
C LEU A 18 -12.77 -1.67 -60.63
N ASP A 19 -13.84 -1.30 -59.93
CA ASP A 19 -14.95 -0.59 -60.54
C ASP A 19 -14.56 0.86 -60.84
N CYS A 20 -14.91 1.32 -62.03
CA CYS A 20 -14.69 2.69 -62.46
C CYS A 20 -15.84 3.58 -61.96
N ASP A 21 -15.54 4.60 -61.16
CA ASP A 21 -16.55 5.48 -60.56
C ASP A 21 -17.40 6.28 -61.58
N LYS A 22 -16.94 6.42 -62.82
CA LYS A 22 -17.64 7.20 -63.87
C LYS A 22 -18.51 6.36 -64.81
N CYS A 23 -18.20 5.07 -64.96
CA CYS A 23 -18.97 4.21 -65.85
C CYS A 23 -19.44 2.90 -65.20
N GLU A 24 -19.18 2.74 -63.91
CA GLU A 24 -19.58 1.61 -63.05
C GLU A 24 -19.14 0.22 -63.58
N ARG A 25 -18.20 0.20 -64.54
CA ARG A 25 -17.65 -1.03 -65.11
C ARG A 25 -16.48 -1.53 -64.29
N ALA A 26 -16.48 -2.84 -64.03
CA ALA A 26 -15.35 -3.55 -63.43
C ALA A 26 -14.18 -3.65 -64.43
N VAL A 27 -13.10 -2.90 -64.19
CA VAL A 27 -11.91 -2.85 -65.05
C VAL A 27 -10.79 -3.69 -64.45
N SER A 28 -10.20 -4.59 -65.21
CA SER A 28 -9.03 -5.34 -64.75
C SER A 28 -7.81 -4.43 -64.57
N ARG A 29 -6.96 -4.73 -63.58
CA ARG A 29 -5.69 -3.98 -63.34
C ARG A 29 -4.82 -3.82 -64.59
N SER A 30 -4.77 -4.83 -65.46
CA SER A 30 -4.01 -4.82 -66.71
C SER A 30 -4.56 -3.87 -67.79
N ASN A 31 -5.86 -3.56 -67.75
CA ASN A 31 -6.51 -2.69 -68.75
C ASN A 31 -6.74 -1.25 -68.25
N PHE A 32 -6.23 -0.94 -67.06
CA PHE A 32 -6.44 0.33 -66.38
C PHE A 32 -5.93 1.54 -67.17
N SER A 33 -4.71 1.45 -67.72
CA SER A 33 -4.09 2.54 -68.51
C SER A 33 -4.92 2.89 -69.76
N LYS A 34 -5.43 1.86 -70.46
CA LYS A 34 -6.31 2.03 -71.63
C LYS A 34 -7.65 2.65 -71.24
N HIS A 35 -8.24 2.18 -70.14
CA HIS A 35 -9.48 2.73 -69.62
C HIS A 35 -9.32 4.19 -69.15
N LYS A 36 -8.16 4.56 -68.58
CA LYS A 36 -7.83 5.91 -68.10
C LYS A 36 -7.86 6.95 -69.19
N LYS A 37 -7.25 6.60 -70.33
CA LYS A 37 -7.26 7.46 -71.53
C LYS A 37 -8.68 7.65 -72.08
N LYS A 38 -9.50 6.60 -72.05
CA LYS A 38 -10.88 6.64 -72.59
C LYS A 38 -11.88 7.36 -71.67
N CYS A 39 -11.70 7.27 -70.34
CA CYS A 39 -12.66 7.79 -69.37
C CYS A 39 -12.36 9.22 -68.87
N LYS A 40 -11.25 9.85 -69.30
CA LYS A 40 -10.82 11.24 -68.98
C LYS A 40 -11.08 11.65 -67.52
N GLY A 41 -10.43 10.97 -66.57
CA GLY A 41 -10.45 11.38 -65.16
C GLY A 41 -10.65 10.25 -64.15
N ILE A 42 -9.89 9.15 -64.27
CA ILE A 42 -10.01 8.06 -63.31
C ILE A 42 -9.52 8.50 -61.92
N ARG A 43 -10.43 8.41 -60.94
CA ARG A 43 -10.08 7.85 -59.62
C ARG A 43 -10.65 6.44 -59.57
N VAL A 44 -9.82 5.51 -59.10
CA VAL A 44 -10.23 4.14 -58.80
C VAL A 44 -11.01 4.19 -57.50
N ARG A 45 -12.12 3.45 -57.43
CA ARG A 45 -12.78 3.20 -56.16
C ARG A 45 -11.78 2.53 -55.22
N GLU A 46 -11.35 3.25 -54.19
CA GLU A 46 -10.33 2.77 -53.27
C GLU A 46 -10.71 1.40 -52.72
N SER A 47 -9.74 0.49 -52.69
CA SER A 47 -9.98 -0.81 -52.10
C SER A 47 -10.34 -0.62 -50.62
N ARG A 48 -11.19 -1.50 -50.08
CA ARG A 48 -11.51 -1.52 -48.64
C ARG A 48 -10.25 -1.50 -47.75
N SER A 49 -9.15 -2.09 -48.22
CA SER A 49 -7.85 -2.07 -47.55
C SER A 49 -7.23 -0.65 -47.50
N GLU A 50 -7.23 0.07 -48.62
CA GLU A 50 -6.72 1.45 -48.70
C GLU A 50 -7.57 2.44 -47.90
N ILE A 51 -8.90 2.29 -47.95
CA ILE A 51 -9.84 3.08 -47.14
C ILE A 51 -9.56 2.85 -45.65
N ARG A 52 -9.36 1.58 -45.23
CA ARG A 52 -8.98 1.25 -43.85
C ARG A 52 -7.63 1.83 -43.47
N LYS A 53 -6.61 1.78 -44.34
CA LYS A 53 -5.29 2.37 -44.07
C LYS A 53 -5.40 3.89 -43.89
N ARG A 54 -6.14 4.60 -44.75
CA ARG A 54 -6.35 6.05 -44.61
C ARG A 54 -7.18 6.40 -43.38
N SER A 55 -8.25 5.66 -43.10
CA SER A 55 -9.03 5.82 -41.87
C SER A 55 -8.17 5.55 -40.64
N TRP A 56 -7.30 4.54 -40.70
CA TRP A 56 -6.35 4.26 -39.63
C TRP A 56 -5.37 5.40 -39.45
N VAL A 57 -4.70 5.89 -40.50
CA VAL A 57 -3.78 7.04 -40.42
C VAL A 57 -4.50 8.29 -39.88
N LYS A 58 -5.71 8.57 -40.37
CA LYS A 58 -6.52 9.73 -39.95
C LYS A 58 -6.92 9.67 -38.48
N HIS A 59 -7.15 8.47 -37.93
CA HIS A 59 -7.64 8.30 -36.56
C HIS A 59 -6.62 7.65 -35.61
N ARG A 60 -5.39 7.40 -36.06
CA ARG A 60 -4.36 6.70 -35.27
C ARG A 60 -4.02 7.50 -34.02
N ALA A 61 -3.72 8.79 -34.18
CA ALA A 61 -3.34 9.65 -33.07
C ALA A 61 -4.42 9.68 -31.98
N LYS A 62 -5.69 9.83 -32.38
CA LYS A 62 -6.83 9.78 -31.44
C LYS A 62 -6.95 8.42 -30.74
N ARG A 63 -6.95 7.30 -31.48
CA ARG A 63 -7.07 5.96 -30.88
C ARG A 63 -5.92 5.61 -29.95
N VAL A 64 -4.70 5.96 -30.34
CA VAL A 64 -3.49 5.75 -29.51
C VAL A 64 -3.55 6.65 -28.27
N GLY A 65 -3.99 7.89 -28.43
CA GLY A 65 -4.26 8.82 -27.32
C GLY A 65 -5.26 8.23 -26.32
N ASP A 66 -6.45 7.83 -26.79
CA ASP A 66 -7.50 7.22 -25.96
C ASP A 66 -7.00 5.96 -25.24
N GLN A 67 -6.22 5.12 -25.94
CA GLN A 67 -5.64 3.91 -25.34
C GLN A 67 -4.62 4.24 -24.25
N ARG A 68 -3.76 5.25 -24.46
CA ARG A 68 -2.80 5.73 -23.47
C ARG A 68 -3.52 6.30 -22.24
N SER A 69 -4.54 7.13 -22.45
CA SER A 69 -5.39 7.67 -21.38
C SER A 69 -6.03 6.58 -20.53
N ARG A 70 -6.58 5.53 -21.15
CA ARG A 70 -7.15 4.39 -20.41
C ARG A 70 -6.09 3.65 -19.57
N ARG A 71 -4.90 3.42 -20.13
CA ARG A 71 -3.80 2.78 -19.39
C ARG A 71 -3.28 3.65 -18.25
N ALA A 72 -3.20 4.96 -18.46
CA ALA A 72 -2.85 5.92 -17.43
C ALA A 72 -3.86 5.87 -16.27
N ALA A 73 -5.16 5.91 -16.57
CA ALA A 73 -6.21 5.81 -15.57
C ALA A 73 -6.15 4.50 -14.77
N GLN A 74 -5.94 3.36 -15.42
CA GLN A 74 -5.77 2.08 -14.73
C GLN A 74 -4.52 2.06 -13.83
N SER A 75 -3.42 2.64 -14.30
CA SER A 75 -2.17 2.71 -13.53
C SER A 75 -2.32 3.64 -12.33
N PHE A 76 -2.97 4.79 -12.51
CA PHE A 76 -3.23 5.74 -11.43
C PHE A 76 -4.16 5.15 -10.37
N LYS A 77 -5.19 4.40 -10.78
CA LYS A 77 -6.06 3.68 -9.85
C LYS A 77 -5.24 2.72 -8.97
N ARG A 78 -4.35 1.94 -9.59
CA ARG A 78 -3.46 1.04 -8.85
C ARG A 78 -2.53 1.80 -7.88
N LEU A 79 -2.03 2.96 -8.28
CA LEU A 79 -1.23 3.82 -7.39
C LEU A 79 -2.04 4.30 -6.18
N GLN A 80 -3.31 4.67 -6.37
CA GLN A 80 -4.20 5.05 -5.27
C GLN A 80 -4.46 3.88 -4.32
N GLU A 81 -4.76 2.69 -4.87
CA GLU A 81 -4.95 1.46 -4.08
C GLU A 81 -3.70 1.12 -3.25
N LEU A 82 -2.49 1.33 -3.79
CA LEU A 82 -1.24 1.12 -3.05
C LEU A 82 -1.03 2.15 -1.94
N ARG A 83 -1.40 3.42 -2.15
CA ARG A 83 -1.32 4.45 -1.11
C ARG A 83 -2.28 4.16 0.04
N GLU A 84 -3.50 3.73 -0.28
CA GLU A 84 -4.48 3.30 0.71
C GLU A 84 -3.97 2.12 1.53
N GLN A 85 -3.40 1.09 0.88
CA GLN A 85 -2.76 -0.02 1.58
C GLN A 85 -1.61 0.43 2.51
N LEU A 86 -0.82 1.42 2.09
CA LEU A 86 0.26 1.96 2.90
C LEU A 86 -0.28 2.66 4.16
N ASP A 87 -1.39 3.37 4.03
CA ASP A 87 -2.06 4.04 5.15
C ASP A 87 -2.71 3.02 6.09
N ASP A 88 -3.32 1.95 5.56
CA ASP A 88 -3.89 0.86 6.34
C ASP A 88 -2.84 0.15 7.20
N VAL A 89 -1.67 -0.17 6.61
CA VAL A 89 -0.56 -0.82 7.32
C VAL A 89 -0.03 0.06 8.46
N LYS A 90 -0.02 1.38 8.29
CA LYS A 90 0.40 2.32 9.34
C LYS A 90 -0.62 2.45 10.47
N GLN A 91 -1.89 2.14 10.21
CA GLN A 91 -2.98 2.28 11.17
C GLN A 91 -3.30 0.98 11.93
N VAL A 92 -2.58 -0.11 11.69
CA VAL A 92 -2.80 -1.38 12.39
C VAL A 92 -2.61 -1.16 13.91
N PRO A 93 -3.68 -1.29 14.72
CA PRO A 93 -3.59 -1.02 16.14
C PRO A 93 -2.87 -2.17 16.86
N HIS A 94 -2.12 -1.81 17.91
CA HIS A 94 -1.57 -2.80 18.82
C HIS A 94 -2.67 -3.55 19.58
N PRO A 95 -2.39 -4.79 20.03
CA PRO A 95 -3.29 -5.49 20.94
C PRO A 95 -3.48 -4.67 22.23
N PRO A 96 -4.63 -4.83 22.92
CA PRO A 96 -4.89 -4.10 24.16
C PRO A 96 -3.88 -4.47 25.24
N LYS A 97 -3.37 -3.47 25.96
CA LYS A 97 -2.41 -3.68 27.05
C LYS A 97 -3.05 -4.50 28.18
N PRO A 98 -2.35 -5.52 28.73
CA PRO A 98 -2.87 -6.31 29.84
C PRO A 98 -3.21 -5.47 31.07
N THR A 99 -4.36 -5.73 31.67
CA THR A 99 -4.76 -5.17 32.97
C THR A 99 -4.53 -6.18 34.10
N PRO A 100 -4.11 -5.71 35.29
CA PRO A 100 -3.96 -6.57 36.47
C PRO A 100 -5.34 -6.98 37.01
N LYS A 101 -5.40 -8.15 37.68
CA LYS A 101 -6.67 -8.79 38.12
C LYS A 101 -7.38 -8.09 39.30
N GLY A 102 -6.83 -7.01 39.82
CA GLY A 102 -7.36 -6.31 40.98
C GLY A 102 -7.34 -7.12 42.29
N LEU A 103 -7.47 -6.44 43.43
CA LEU A 103 -7.63 -7.00 44.77
C LEU A 103 -9.11 -7.01 45.16
N LYS A 104 -9.89 -7.93 44.59
CA LYS A 104 -11.34 -7.99 44.79
C LYS A 104 -11.75 -7.94 46.26
N GLY A 105 -12.55 -6.95 46.66
CA GLY A 105 -13.04 -6.75 48.04
C GLY A 105 -11.97 -6.23 49.01
N HIS A 106 -10.92 -5.60 48.51
CA HIS A 106 -9.91 -4.93 49.34
C HIS A 106 -10.08 -3.41 49.19
N PRO A 107 -9.78 -2.60 50.21
CA PRO A 107 -9.80 -1.13 50.09
C PRO A 107 -8.89 -0.57 48.98
N LEU A 108 -7.94 -1.36 48.50
CA LEU A 108 -7.04 -1.03 47.39
C LEU A 108 -7.52 -1.59 46.05
N GLU A 109 -8.75 -2.11 45.95
CA GLU A 109 -9.26 -2.76 44.73
C GLU A 109 -9.20 -1.83 43.52
N HIS A 110 -9.76 -0.62 43.63
CA HIS A 110 -9.76 0.33 42.51
C HIS A 110 -8.32 0.72 42.12
N LEU A 111 -7.49 1.02 43.12
CA LEU A 111 -6.07 1.32 42.94
C LEU A 111 -5.31 0.16 42.26
N SER A 112 -5.62 -1.08 42.62
CA SER A 112 -4.96 -2.30 42.14
C SER A 112 -5.17 -2.61 40.65
N HIS A 113 -6.02 -1.84 39.96
CA HIS A 113 -6.11 -1.87 38.50
C HIS A 113 -5.01 -1.04 37.83
N ASN A 114 -4.41 -0.10 38.55
CA ASN A 114 -3.31 0.74 38.09
C ASN A 114 -1.96 0.18 38.59
N ALA A 115 -1.39 -0.77 37.83
CA ALA A 115 -0.17 -1.47 38.21
C ALA A 115 1.01 -0.53 38.50
N THR A 116 1.16 0.55 37.72
CA THR A 116 2.24 1.54 37.88
C THR A 116 2.13 2.31 39.19
N LEU A 117 0.94 2.78 39.53
CA LEU A 117 0.69 3.52 40.77
C LEU A 117 0.87 2.63 42.01
N VAL A 118 0.41 1.39 41.92
CA VAL A 118 0.55 0.41 42.99
C VAL A 118 2.01 0.01 43.19
N ALA A 119 2.75 -0.22 42.12
CA ALA A 119 4.19 -0.49 42.19
C ALA A 119 4.95 0.69 42.83
N TYR A 120 4.60 1.92 42.47
CA TYR A 120 5.16 3.12 43.10
C TYR A 120 4.90 3.14 44.62
N ILE A 121 3.64 2.92 45.04
CA ILE A 121 3.29 2.91 46.47
C ILE A 121 4.06 1.81 47.20
N TYR A 122 4.14 0.59 46.65
CA TYR A 122 4.91 -0.51 47.25
C TYR A 122 6.39 -0.17 47.38
N ASP A 123 7.01 0.47 46.38
CA ASP A 123 8.41 0.88 46.44
C ASP A 123 8.66 1.91 47.55
N GLN A 124 7.76 2.88 47.73
CA GLN A 124 7.85 3.88 48.81
C GLN A 124 7.80 3.25 50.21
N VAL A 125 7.16 2.08 50.35
CA VAL A 125 6.98 1.41 51.64
C VAL A 125 7.74 0.08 51.78
N LYS A 126 8.59 -0.27 50.81
CA LYS A 126 9.22 -1.60 50.70
C LYS A 126 10.05 -2.04 51.91
N TYR A 127 10.62 -1.08 52.63
CA TYR A 127 11.47 -1.35 53.80
C TYR A 127 10.69 -1.48 55.10
N ASN A 128 9.38 -1.22 55.10
CA ASN A 128 8.55 -1.37 56.28
C ASN A 128 7.87 -2.74 56.22
N GLU A 129 7.79 -3.41 57.36
CA GLU A 129 7.07 -4.68 57.46
C GLU A 129 5.60 -4.48 57.06
N LEU A 130 5.10 -5.36 56.19
CA LEU A 130 3.78 -5.23 55.60
C LEU A 130 2.68 -5.25 56.67
N LEU A 131 1.73 -4.30 56.59
CA LEU A 131 0.69 -4.04 57.61
C LEU A 131 1.20 -3.65 59.00
N SER A 132 2.49 -3.37 59.19
CA SER A 132 2.95 -2.71 60.42
C SER A 132 2.32 -1.32 60.58
N SER A 133 2.27 -0.80 61.82
CA SER A 133 1.77 0.55 62.09
C SER A 133 2.47 1.62 61.23
N LEU A 134 3.78 1.46 60.99
CA LEU A 134 4.55 2.36 60.14
C LEU A 134 4.17 2.22 58.66
N TRP A 135 4.00 0.99 58.17
CA TRP A 135 3.57 0.73 56.79
C TRP A 135 2.20 1.34 56.53
N LEU A 136 1.23 1.08 57.39
CA LEU A 136 -0.12 1.60 57.29
C LEU A 136 -0.17 3.13 57.31
N LYS A 137 0.59 3.76 58.21
CA LYS A 137 0.71 5.24 58.26
C LYS A 137 1.30 5.81 56.97
N LYS A 138 2.37 5.20 56.43
CA LYS A 138 2.99 5.68 55.19
C LYS A 138 2.08 5.51 53.97
N VAL A 139 1.41 4.36 53.82
CA VAL A 139 0.46 4.15 52.72
C VAL A 139 -0.69 5.16 52.82
N TYR A 140 -1.26 5.36 54.00
CA TYR A 140 -2.31 6.37 54.20
C TYR A 140 -1.84 7.78 53.79
N LEU A 141 -0.63 8.19 54.21
CA LEU A 141 -0.08 9.48 53.82
C LEU A 141 0.13 9.62 52.31
N LEU A 142 0.55 8.55 51.61
CA LEU A 142 0.70 8.55 50.16
C LEU A 142 -0.64 8.70 49.44
N LEU A 143 -1.71 8.12 49.99
CA LEU A 143 -3.07 8.23 49.41
C LEU A 143 -3.71 9.60 49.68
N HIS A 144 -3.28 10.31 50.74
CA HIS A 144 -3.83 11.59 51.14
C HIS A 144 -3.54 12.71 50.13
N SER A 145 -4.54 13.58 49.91
CA SER A 145 -4.51 14.68 48.93
C SER A 145 -3.29 15.60 49.07
N ASP A 146 -2.88 15.88 50.31
CA ASP A 146 -1.72 16.72 50.61
C ASP A 146 -0.39 16.23 49.99
N LYS A 147 -0.28 14.93 49.70
CA LYS A 147 0.94 14.34 49.12
C LYS A 147 0.88 14.18 47.60
N HIS A 148 -0.27 14.42 46.97
CA HIS A 148 -0.42 14.28 45.52
C HIS A 148 0.52 15.20 44.74
N ARG A 149 0.79 16.41 45.26
CA ARG A 149 1.73 17.38 44.64
C ARG A 149 3.19 16.90 44.62
N HIS A 150 3.54 15.94 45.48
CA HIS A 150 4.87 15.34 45.54
C HIS A 150 4.98 14.05 44.73
N MET A 151 3.88 13.57 44.13
CA MET A 151 3.94 12.44 43.21
C MET A 151 4.56 12.85 41.86
N PRO A 152 5.16 11.89 41.15
CA PRO A 152 5.60 12.07 39.77
C PRO A 152 4.53 12.72 38.88
N SER A 153 4.97 13.51 37.91
CA SER A 153 4.10 14.29 37.01
C SER A 153 3.05 13.45 36.27
N HIS A 154 3.39 12.22 35.88
CA HIS A 154 2.48 11.29 35.19
C HIS A 154 1.35 10.74 36.08
N PHE A 155 1.35 11.04 37.39
CA PHE A 155 0.24 10.75 38.31
C PHE A 155 -0.55 12.01 38.71
N GLN A 156 -0.28 13.16 38.09
CA GLN A 156 -0.94 14.44 38.40
C GLN A 156 -2.23 14.66 37.60
N GLU A 157 -2.79 13.59 37.04
CA GLU A 157 -4.07 13.63 36.31
C GLU A 157 -5.25 13.63 37.30
N GLU A 158 -6.31 14.39 36.98
CA GLU A 158 -7.50 14.51 37.81
C GLU A 158 -8.19 13.15 38.08
N SER A 159 -8.17 12.26 37.09
CA SER A 159 -8.70 10.89 37.21
C SER A 159 -7.96 10.07 38.27
N VAL A 160 -6.65 10.27 38.42
CA VAL A 160 -5.81 9.60 39.41
C VAL A 160 -6.06 10.17 40.81
N TRP A 161 -6.31 11.47 40.92
CA TRP A 161 -6.62 12.10 42.21
C TRP A 161 -7.94 11.62 42.79
N ASN A 162 -9.00 11.56 41.97
CA ASN A 162 -10.30 11.03 42.38
C ASN A 162 -10.15 9.57 42.86
N LEU A 163 -9.40 8.76 42.11
CA LEU A 163 -9.09 7.38 42.49
C LEU A 163 -8.35 7.29 43.83
N LEU A 164 -7.34 8.13 44.05
CA LEU A 164 -6.58 8.16 45.30
C LEU A 164 -7.44 8.60 46.49
N GLU A 165 -8.31 9.59 46.30
CA GLU A 165 -9.21 10.09 47.34
C GLU A 165 -10.23 9.02 47.78
N GLU A 166 -10.88 8.35 46.82
CA GLU A 166 -11.80 7.24 47.09
C GLU A 166 -11.08 6.09 47.82
N THR A 167 -9.89 5.73 47.33
CA THR A 167 -9.05 4.72 47.96
C THR A 167 -8.64 5.13 49.37
N CYS A 168 -8.31 6.40 49.61
CA CYS A 168 -7.93 6.93 50.92
C CYS A 168 -9.06 6.81 51.94
N LYS A 169 -10.30 7.15 51.54
CA LYS A 169 -11.50 7.00 52.39
C LYS A 169 -11.70 5.55 52.80
N ALA A 170 -11.66 4.61 51.85
CA ALA A 170 -11.78 3.18 52.14
C ALA A 170 -10.61 2.65 53.00
N PHE A 171 -9.39 3.12 52.74
CA PHE A 171 -8.19 2.69 53.44
C PHE A 171 -8.13 3.21 54.89
N SER A 172 -8.71 4.38 55.18
CA SER A 172 -8.75 4.93 56.54
C SER A 172 -9.48 3.99 57.51
N ALA A 173 -10.66 3.51 57.13
CA ALA A 173 -11.42 2.56 57.94
C ALA A 173 -10.68 1.22 58.09
N TYR A 174 -10.11 0.72 56.99
CA TYR A 174 -9.32 -0.50 56.99
C TYR A 174 -8.09 -0.44 57.91
N LYS A 175 -7.36 0.67 57.89
CA LYS A 175 -6.20 0.89 58.75
C LYS A 175 -6.56 0.68 60.21
N ASP A 176 -7.67 1.25 60.66
CA ASP A 176 -8.10 1.15 62.05
C ASP A 176 -8.58 -0.27 62.38
N THR A 177 -9.24 -0.95 61.44
CA THR A 177 -9.62 -2.37 61.59
C THR A 177 -8.41 -3.29 61.70
N VAL A 178 -7.37 -3.09 60.89
CA VAL A 178 -6.15 -3.93 60.92
C VAL A 178 -5.32 -3.67 62.18
N LEU A 179 -5.25 -2.42 62.65
CA LEU A 179 -4.51 -2.08 63.88
C LEU A 179 -5.18 -2.66 65.14
N ASN A 180 -6.50 -2.80 65.14
CA ASN A 180 -7.27 -3.30 66.28
C ASN A 180 -7.77 -4.75 66.09
N GLY A 181 -7.44 -5.38 64.97
CA GLY A 181 -7.91 -6.71 64.61
C GLY A 181 -7.18 -7.83 65.36
N ASP A 182 -7.77 -9.02 65.36
CA ASP A 182 -7.10 -10.22 65.86
C ASP A 182 -5.94 -10.64 64.95
N GLY A 183 -5.00 -11.41 65.51
CA GLY A 183 -3.79 -11.83 64.80
C GLY A 183 -4.06 -12.66 63.54
N ASP A 184 -5.12 -13.46 63.51
CA ASP A 184 -5.45 -14.33 62.39
C ASP A 184 -5.99 -13.52 61.20
N THR A 185 -6.84 -12.52 61.46
CA THR A 185 -7.35 -11.57 60.47
C THR A 185 -6.21 -10.77 59.84
N VAL A 186 -5.30 -10.23 60.67
CA VAL A 186 -4.14 -9.46 60.19
C VAL A 186 -3.19 -10.33 59.37
N PHE A 187 -2.97 -11.58 59.78
CA PHE A 187 -2.16 -12.53 59.04
C PHE A 187 -2.76 -12.87 57.67
N GLY A 188 -4.08 -13.12 57.60
CA GLY A 188 -4.78 -13.39 56.34
C GLY A 188 -4.64 -12.24 55.33
N GLU A 189 -4.81 -11.00 55.80
CA GLU A 189 -4.65 -9.80 54.96
C GLU A 189 -3.21 -9.60 54.50
N ARG A 190 -2.22 -9.89 55.36
CA ARG A 190 -0.80 -9.86 54.98
C ARG A 190 -0.51 -10.85 53.85
N VAL A 191 -1.01 -12.08 53.96
CA VAL A 191 -0.84 -13.11 52.92
C VAL A 191 -1.50 -12.67 51.61
N ARG A 192 -2.68 -12.05 51.67
CA ARG A 192 -3.40 -11.56 50.49
C ARG A 192 -2.63 -10.48 49.75
N LEU A 193 -2.11 -9.48 50.45
CA LEU A 193 -1.30 -8.41 49.85
C LEU A 193 0.02 -8.92 49.30
N GLN A 194 0.70 -9.84 50.02
CA GLN A 194 1.93 -10.45 49.53
C GLN A 194 1.70 -11.24 48.25
N ARG A 195 0.67 -12.08 48.18
CA ARG A 195 0.32 -12.83 46.96
C ARG A 195 0.06 -11.91 45.77
N TYR A 196 -0.58 -10.78 46.00
CA TYR A 196 -0.85 -9.81 44.94
C TYR A 196 0.43 -9.09 44.48
N ARG A 197 1.32 -8.74 45.42
CA ARG A 197 2.65 -8.23 45.08
C ARG A 197 3.43 -9.23 44.24
N ASP A 198 3.50 -10.50 44.66
CA ASP A 198 4.20 -11.56 43.93
C ASP A 198 3.59 -11.75 42.53
N TYR A 199 2.26 -11.69 42.43
CA TYR A 199 1.55 -11.74 41.15
C TYR A 199 1.93 -10.58 40.22
N LEU A 200 2.02 -9.36 40.74
CA LEU A 200 2.43 -8.19 39.95
C LEU A 200 3.85 -8.37 39.44
N GLU A 201 4.80 -8.70 40.33
CA GLU A 201 6.22 -8.82 40.01
C GLU A 201 6.49 -9.98 39.03
N THR A 202 5.72 -11.08 39.10
CA THR A 202 5.92 -12.27 38.26
C THR A 202 4.96 -12.32 37.06
N ARG A 203 3.73 -12.77 37.28
CA ARG A 203 2.76 -13.13 36.24
C ARG A 203 2.23 -11.93 35.46
N TYR A 204 2.08 -10.77 36.09
CA TYR A 204 1.66 -9.57 35.38
C TYR A 204 2.81 -9.01 34.55
N THR A 205 4.00 -8.85 35.14
CA THR A 205 5.21 -8.45 34.40
C THR A 205 5.48 -9.34 33.20
N ALA A 206 5.40 -10.67 33.35
CA ALA A 206 5.56 -11.61 32.24
C ALA A 206 4.55 -11.34 31.10
N ARG A 207 3.26 -11.15 31.43
CA ARG A 207 2.24 -10.84 30.42
C ARG A 207 2.46 -9.49 29.73
N VAL A 208 2.96 -8.49 30.46
CA VAL A 208 3.32 -7.19 29.87
C VAL A 208 4.52 -7.34 28.93
N ASN A 209 5.52 -8.13 29.30
CA ASN A 209 6.69 -8.40 28.45
C ASN A 209 6.28 -9.19 27.19
N ASP A 210 5.45 -10.21 27.30
CA ASP A 210 4.92 -10.95 26.15
C ASP A 210 4.12 -10.03 25.23
N TRP A 211 3.34 -9.11 25.80
CA TRP A 211 2.62 -8.09 25.04
C TRP A 211 3.55 -7.13 24.31
N LEU A 212 4.63 -6.65 24.96
CA LEU A 212 5.64 -5.79 24.33
C LEU A 212 6.33 -6.48 23.16
N ILE A 213 6.74 -7.74 23.33
CA ILE A 213 7.34 -8.56 22.27
C ILE A 213 6.36 -8.65 21.08
N ARG A 214 5.07 -8.88 21.36
CA ARG A 214 4.06 -8.98 20.30
C ARG A 214 3.84 -7.64 19.57
N CYS A 215 3.88 -6.51 20.27
CA CYS A 215 3.84 -5.19 19.66
C CYS A 215 5.03 -4.98 18.71
N GLU A 216 6.24 -5.30 19.15
CA GLU A 216 7.45 -5.19 18.34
C GLU A 216 7.45 -6.12 17.12
N GLU A 217 6.85 -7.30 17.22
CA GLU A 217 6.62 -8.19 16.06
C GLU A 217 5.70 -7.54 15.03
N ILE A 218 4.56 -7.00 15.47
CA ILE A 218 3.61 -6.30 14.60
C ILE A 218 4.28 -5.11 13.92
N ASP A 219 5.06 -4.32 14.65
CA ASP A 219 5.79 -3.18 14.09
C ASP A 219 6.80 -3.61 13.02
N ARG A 220 7.51 -4.73 13.24
CA ARG A 220 8.44 -5.29 12.25
C ARG A 220 7.71 -5.80 11.00
N GLU A 221 6.61 -6.53 11.18
CA GLU A 221 5.78 -7.01 10.06
C GLU A 221 5.23 -5.83 9.24
N ASN A 222 4.69 -4.81 9.91
CA ASN A 222 4.19 -3.59 9.29
C ASN A 222 5.30 -2.82 8.57
N ALA A 223 6.51 -2.74 9.14
CA ALA A 223 7.65 -2.09 8.50
C ALA A 223 8.06 -2.81 7.19
N VAL A 224 8.05 -4.15 7.18
CA VAL A 224 8.35 -4.95 5.98
C VAL A 224 7.27 -4.76 4.91
N LEU A 225 5.99 -4.84 5.30
CA LEU A 225 4.87 -4.63 4.38
C LEU A 225 4.86 -3.21 3.80
N SER A 226 5.05 -2.20 4.66
CA SER A 226 5.15 -0.79 4.29
C SER A 226 6.30 -0.56 3.31
N ALA A 227 7.49 -1.13 3.57
CA ALA A 227 8.63 -1.04 2.67
C ALA A 227 8.33 -1.70 1.31
N HIS A 228 7.68 -2.87 1.30
CA HIS A 228 7.28 -3.55 0.06
C HIS A 228 6.30 -2.72 -0.77
N VAL A 229 5.27 -2.16 -0.13
CA VAL A 229 4.30 -1.27 -0.79
C VAL A 229 4.97 0.00 -1.30
N GLN A 230 5.90 0.57 -0.54
CA GLN A 230 6.67 1.75 -0.94
C GLN A 230 7.51 1.49 -2.20
N VAL A 231 8.14 0.31 -2.32
CA VAL A 231 8.86 -0.09 -3.54
C VAL A 231 7.93 -0.16 -4.76
N MET A 232 6.70 -0.67 -4.58
CA MET A 232 5.71 -0.69 -5.66
C MET A 232 5.29 0.73 -6.09
N ILE A 233 5.12 1.64 -5.12
CA ILE A 233 4.84 3.06 -5.37
C ILE A 233 6.02 3.73 -6.09
N ASP A 234 7.25 3.46 -5.66
CA ASP A 234 8.46 4.02 -6.27
C ASP A 234 8.66 3.55 -7.72
N GLY A 235 8.14 2.37 -8.07
CA GLY A 235 8.08 1.88 -9.45
C GLY A 235 7.29 2.77 -10.42
N PHE A 236 6.47 3.70 -9.93
CA PHE A 236 5.78 4.71 -10.75
C PHE A 236 6.66 5.91 -11.13
N GLY A 237 7.91 5.99 -10.62
CA GLY A 237 8.86 7.05 -10.96
C GLY A 237 8.33 8.44 -10.58
N GLU A 238 8.39 9.39 -11.52
CA GLU A 238 7.89 10.77 -11.32
C GLU A 238 6.38 10.82 -11.05
N GLY A 239 5.61 9.86 -11.58
CA GLY A 239 4.16 9.78 -11.41
C GLY A 239 3.73 9.43 -9.98
N LYS A 240 4.65 8.97 -9.12
CA LYS A 240 4.33 8.54 -7.74
C LYS A 240 3.88 9.68 -6.83
N ASN A 241 4.14 10.94 -7.20
CA ASN A 241 3.78 12.12 -6.41
C ASN A 241 2.52 12.83 -6.93
N CYS A 242 1.92 12.37 -8.02
CA CYS A 242 0.72 12.99 -8.59
C CYS A 242 -0.46 12.91 -7.63
N LYS A 243 -1.17 14.02 -7.47
CA LYS A 243 -2.38 14.12 -6.64
C LYS A 243 -3.64 13.82 -7.44
N CYS A 244 -3.62 14.11 -8.74
CA CYS A 244 -4.75 13.88 -9.62
C CYS A 244 -4.38 13.07 -10.87
N LEU A 245 -5.40 12.51 -11.51
CA LEU A 245 -5.25 11.74 -12.73
C LEU A 245 -4.66 12.59 -13.88
N ALA A 246 -5.01 13.88 -13.95
CA ALA A 246 -4.54 14.75 -15.03
C ALA A 246 -3.01 14.92 -15.00
N GLU A 247 -2.44 15.24 -13.83
CA GLU A 247 -0.98 15.31 -13.62
C GLU A 247 -0.30 13.98 -13.99
N PHE A 248 -0.87 12.86 -13.52
CA PHE A 248 -0.32 11.54 -13.81
C PHE A 248 -0.37 11.22 -15.30
N GLU A 249 -1.46 11.57 -15.97
CA GLU A 249 -1.68 11.31 -17.38
C GLU A 249 -0.72 12.12 -18.27
N GLU A 250 -0.39 13.35 -17.89
CA GLU A 250 0.62 14.17 -18.56
C GLU A 250 2.01 13.52 -18.51
N ILE A 251 2.48 13.15 -17.30
CA ILE A 251 3.76 12.47 -17.10
C ILE A 251 3.78 11.12 -17.83
N TYR A 252 2.71 10.35 -17.71
CA TYR A 252 2.57 9.05 -18.37
C TYR A 252 2.64 9.19 -19.89
N LYS A 253 1.96 10.17 -20.48
CA LYS A 253 1.98 10.43 -21.93
C LYS A 253 3.33 10.95 -22.39
N ALA A 254 4.01 11.81 -21.62
CA ALA A 254 5.34 12.33 -21.94
C ALA A 254 6.36 11.19 -22.10
N GLY A 255 6.36 10.19 -21.21
CA GLY A 255 7.24 9.03 -21.33
C GLY A 255 7.02 8.17 -22.58
N PHE A 256 5.82 8.19 -23.18
CA PHE A 256 5.60 7.56 -24.49
C PHE A 256 6.13 8.39 -25.65
N VAL A 257 6.09 9.73 -25.55
CA VAL A 257 6.64 10.62 -26.58
C VAL A 257 8.15 10.43 -26.68
N GLU A 258 8.85 10.27 -25.56
CA GLU A 258 10.28 9.95 -25.54
C GLU A 258 10.57 8.57 -26.16
N LYS A 259 9.84 7.52 -25.74
CA LYS A 259 9.99 6.18 -26.34
C LYS A 259 9.68 6.14 -27.84
N ASP A 260 8.70 6.93 -28.30
CA ASP A 260 8.38 7.02 -29.73
C ASP A 260 9.54 7.71 -30.49
N LYS A 261 10.12 8.78 -29.95
CA LYS A 261 11.32 9.44 -30.51
C LYS A 261 12.52 8.50 -30.58
N ASP A 262 12.78 7.75 -29.51
CA ASP A 262 13.89 6.78 -29.45
C ASP A 262 13.72 5.65 -30.47
N ASN A 263 12.49 5.14 -30.60
CA ASN A 263 12.20 4.11 -31.60
C ASN A 263 12.34 4.66 -33.03
N GLU A 264 11.91 5.90 -33.26
CA GLU A 264 12.08 6.55 -34.56
C GLU A 264 13.57 6.81 -34.89
N ALA A 265 14.38 7.17 -33.89
CA ALA A 265 15.83 7.27 -34.04
C ALA A 265 16.46 5.91 -34.36
N LYS A 266 16.04 4.83 -33.68
CA LYS A 266 16.51 3.46 -33.95
C LYS A 266 16.11 2.95 -35.33
N THR A 267 14.89 3.25 -35.81
CA THR A 267 14.48 2.85 -37.16
C THR A 267 15.21 3.65 -38.23
N LYS A 268 15.45 4.95 -38.02
CA LYS A 268 16.29 5.76 -38.92
C LYS A 268 17.73 5.25 -38.97
N ALA A 269 18.33 4.92 -37.83
CA ALA A 269 19.68 4.35 -37.76
C ALA A 269 19.80 3.05 -38.56
N LYS A 270 18.85 2.12 -38.38
CA LYS A 270 18.79 0.87 -39.17
C LYS A 270 18.60 1.11 -40.67
N HIS A 271 17.83 2.13 -41.05
CA HIS A 271 17.63 2.47 -42.45
C HIS A 271 18.92 3.02 -43.08
N VAL A 272 19.65 3.90 -42.38
CA VAL A 272 20.95 4.44 -42.81
C VAL A 272 21.99 3.33 -42.93
N GLU A 273 22.01 2.38 -42.01
CA GLU A 273 22.89 1.20 -42.06
C GLU A 273 22.59 0.33 -43.29
N SER A 274 21.31 0.07 -43.57
CA SER A 274 20.89 -0.68 -44.76
C SER A 274 21.13 0.06 -46.09
N GLU A 275 21.05 1.39 -46.09
CA GLU A 275 21.40 2.23 -47.24
C GLU A 275 22.92 2.28 -47.44
N GLY A 276 23.69 2.31 -46.36
CA GLY A 276 25.14 2.18 -46.37
C GLY A 276 25.60 0.85 -46.96
N GLU A 277 25.03 -0.28 -46.52
CA GLU A 277 25.28 -1.61 -47.09
C GLU A 277 24.88 -1.70 -48.56
N ARG A 278 23.71 -1.13 -48.92
CA ARG A 278 23.26 -1.10 -50.33
C ARG A 278 24.24 -0.30 -51.20
N ARG A 279 24.66 0.88 -50.73
CA ARG A 279 25.60 1.75 -51.44
C ARG A 279 26.99 1.13 -51.50
N PHE A 280 27.43 0.45 -50.44
CA PHE A 280 28.69 -0.32 -50.44
C PHE A 280 28.64 -1.43 -51.50
N ARG A 281 27.55 -2.21 -51.55
CA ARG A 281 27.33 -3.23 -52.61
C ARG A 281 27.25 -2.64 -54.02
N GLU A 282 26.68 -1.44 -54.20
CA GLU A 282 26.64 -0.75 -55.49
C GLU A 282 27.99 -0.16 -55.92
N THR A 283 28.84 0.24 -54.96
CA THR A 283 30.12 0.91 -55.25
C THR A 283 31.25 -0.09 -55.46
N PHE A 284 31.26 -1.19 -54.70
CA PHE A 284 32.31 -2.21 -54.76
C PHE A 284 31.91 -3.45 -55.53
N GLY A 285 30.63 -3.61 -55.89
CA GLY A 285 30.12 -4.79 -56.59
C GLY A 285 30.18 -6.05 -55.72
N PHE A 286 29.48 -7.11 -56.13
CA PHE A 286 29.85 -8.45 -55.70
C PHE A 286 31.20 -8.74 -56.35
N ASP A 287 32.25 -8.89 -55.55
CA ASP A 287 33.36 -9.74 -55.97
C ASP A 287 32.75 -11.13 -56.15
N SER A 288 32.38 -11.42 -57.39
CA SER A 288 31.88 -12.71 -57.80
C SER A 288 33.10 -13.63 -57.79
N ASP A 289 33.34 -14.31 -56.67
CA ASP A 289 34.15 -15.53 -56.64
C ASP A 289 33.44 -16.57 -57.51
N SER A 290 33.65 -16.48 -58.83
CA SER A 290 33.53 -17.63 -59.72
C SER A 290 34.83 -18.42 -59.58
N ASP A 291 34.86 -19.33 -58.61
CA ASP A 291 35.73 -20.49 -58.70
C ASP A 291 35.23 -21.33 -59.89
N ASP A 292 35.95 -21.25 -61.00
CA ASP A 292 35.87 -22.22 -62.08
C ASP A 292 36.55 -23.53 -61.63
N GLU A 293 35.76 -24.59 -61.41
CA GLU A 293 36.13 -26.00 -61.63
C GLU A 293 35.07 -26.71 -62.47
#